data_AF-A0A359KKF1-F1
#
_entry.id   AF-A0A359KKF1-F1
#
_cell.length_a   1.000
_cell.length_b   1.000
_cell.length_c   1.000
_cell.angle_alpha   90.00
_cell.angle_beta   90.00
_cell.angle_gamma   90.00
#
_symmetry.space_group_name_H-M   'P 1'
#
loop_
_entity.id
_entity.type
_entity.pdbx_description
1 polymer ?
#
loop_
_entity_poly.entity_id
_entity_poly.type
_entity_poly.pdbx_seq_one_letter_code
_entity_poly.pdbx_strand_id
1 'polypeptide(L)'
;MIVSELTQAVADEIGAIARALPYRESVGVDRDRVYWVEVPGQQRVGVAYAPDTPGGPAWMIAFDTRVAGRVSRGEIRAVVELFAGRSARWEDAPIADVAPYLTMIRVRAI
;
A
#
# COMPACT_ATOMS: atom_id res chain seq x y z
N MET A 1 -1.45 9.32 9.29
CA MET A 1 -0.24 10.03 9.76
C MET A 1 0.20 11.01 8.68
N ILE A 2 0.69 12.20 9.04
CA ILE A 2 1.24 13.16 8.08
C ILE A 2 2.76 13.19 8.27
N VAL A 3 3.51 13.03 7.18
CA VAL A 3 4.99 13.04 7.19
C VAL A 3 5.50 13.99 6.10
N SER A 4 6.71 14.54 6.29
CA SER A 4 7.34 15.40 5.28
C SER A 4 7.80 14.63 4.04
N GLU A 5 8.20 13.36 4.23
CA GLU A 5 8.68 12.47 3.17
C GLU A 5 8.43 11.01 3.57
N LEU A 6 8.16 10.15 2.58
CA LEU A 6 8.05 8.72 2.79
C LEU A 6 9.43 8.05 2.74
N THR A 7 10.11 8.01 3.89
CA THR A 7 11.45 7.41 4.04
C THR A 7 11.37 5.93 4.44
N GLN A 8 12.51 5.22 4.40
CA GLN A 8 12.59 3.83 4.87
C GLN A 8 12.18 3.70 6.34
N ALA A 9 12.63 4.61 7.22
CA ALA A 9 12.28 4.57 8.64
C ALA A 9 10.76 4.71 8.86
N VAL A 10 10.12 5.59 8.10
CA VAL A 10 8.65 5.75 8.12
C VAL A 10 7.98 4.47 7.61
N ALA A 11 8.48 3.89 6.51
CA ALA A 11 7.95 2.64 5.97
C ALA A 11 8.09 1.47 6.94
N ASP A 12 9.20 1.38 7.68
CA ASP A 12 9.43 0.34 8.70
C ASP A 12 8.41 0.48 9.85
N GLU A 13 8.15 1.71 10.32
CA GLU A 13 7.15 1.98 11.36
C GLU A 13 5.73 1.62 10.89
N ILE A 14 5.34 2.07 9.70
CA ILE A 14 4.06 1.72 9.08
C ILE A 14 3.95 0.20 8.93
N GLY A 15 5.03 -0.44 8.48
CA GLY A 15 5.10 -1.88 8.29
C GLY A 15 4.88 -2.65 9.59
N ALA A 16 5.46 -2.17 10.70
CA ALA A 16 5.23 -2.74 12.02
C ALA A 16 3.75 -2.62 12.45
N ILE A 17 3.14 -1.45 12.26
CA ILE A 17 1.72 -1.22 12.58
C ILE A 17 0.81 -2.12 11.73
N ALA A 18 1.04 -2.16 10.41
CA ALA A 18 0.24 -2.97 9.49
C ALA A 18 0.35 -4.48 9.78
N ARG A 19 1.51 -4.97 10.21
CA ARG A 19 1.69 -6.37 10.65
C ARG A 19 0.98 -6.66 11.98
N ALA A 20 0.90 -5.69 12.88
CA ALA A 20 0.15 -5.82 14.14
C ALA A 20 -1.37 -5.79 13.93
N LEU A 21 -1.84 -5.18 12.84
CA LEU A 21 -3.24 -5.08 12.45
C LEU A 21 -3.48 -5.74 11.08
N PRO A 22 -3.29 -7.07 10.97
CA PRO A 22 -3.31 -7.74 9.68
C PRO A 22 -4.69 -7.67 9.04
N TYR A 23 -4.69 -7.26 7.79
CA TYR A 23 -5.83 -7.23 6.90
C TYR A 23 -6.15 -8.66 6.44
N ARG A 24 -7.43 -9.02 6.35
CA ARG A 24 -7.86 -10.36 5.90
C ARG A 24 -8.48 -10.26 4.53
N GLU A 25 -7.77 -10.72 3.51
CA GLU A 25 -8.27 -10.65 2.14
C GLU A 25 -9.52 -11.51 1.94
N SER A 26 -9.57 -12.64 2.64
CA SER A 26 -10.69 -13.59 2.64
C SER A 26 -12.04 -12.99 3.06
N VAL A 27 -12.04 -11.84 3.75
CA VAL A 27 -13.24 -11.16 4.26
C VAL A 27 -13.60 -9.93 3.39
N GLY A 28 -12.81 -9.62 2.36
CA GLY A 28 -13.03 -8.52 1.42
C GLY A 28 -12.21 -7.26 1.70
N VAL A 29 -12.06 -6.43 0.67
CA VAL A 29 -11.30 -5.16 0.68
C VAL A 29 -11.99 -4.09 1.51
N ASP A 30 -11.68 -4.08 2.81
CA ASP A 30 -12.00 -3.03 3.75
C ASP A 30 -10.96 -1.91 3.72
N ARG A 31 -11.34 -0.79 3.09
CA ARG A 31 -10.52 0.44 2.98
C ARG A 31 -10.21 1.08 4.35
N ASP A 32 -11.02 0.82 5.37
CA ASP A 32 -10.89 1.43 6.68
C ASP A 32 -9.80 0.71 7.52
N ARG A 33 -9.32 -0.45 7.04
CA ARG A 33 -8.20 -1.20 7.61
C ARG A 33 -6.86 -0.95 6.93
N VAL A 34 -6.80 0.09 6.10
CA VAL A 34 -5.57 0.53 5.46
C VAL A 34 -4.94 1.64 6.32
N TYR A 35 -3.66 1.50 6.64
CA TYR A 35 -2.94 2.56 7.36
C TYR A 35 -2.53 3.66 6.39
N TRP A 36 -3.13 4.83 6.53
CA TRP A 36 -2.93 5.95 5.62
C TRP A 36 -1.83 6.90 6.09
N VAL A 37 -0.90 7.18 5.18
CA VAL A 37 0.15 8.18 5.32
C VAL A 37 0.00 9.23 4.25
N GLU A 38 0.09 10.49 4.66
CA GLU A 38 -0.03 11.65 3.80
C GLU A 38 1.31 12.37 3.73
N VAL A 39 1.76 12.60 2.50
CA VAL A 39 2.91 13.45 2.18
C VAL A 39 2.35 14.72 1.52
N PRO A 40 2.31 15.85 2.25
CA PRO A 40 1.68 17.08 1.76
C PRO A 40 2.20 17.50 0.39
N GLY A 41 1.28 17.76 -0.54
CA GLY A 41 1.58 18.20 -1.90
C GLY A 41 2.13 17.11 -2.84
N GLN A 42 2.26 15.86 -2.37
CA GLN A 42 2.70 14.74 -3.20
C GLN A 42 1.62 13.68 -3.32
N GLN A 43 1.43 12.88 -2.28
CA GLN A 43 0.64 11.67 -2.37
C GLN A 43 0.10 11.24 -1.01
N ARG A 44 -1.05 10.57 -1.04
CA ARG A 44 -1.58 9.84 0.10
C ARG A 44 -1.48 8.34 -0.19
N VAL A 45 -0.69 7.64 0.60
CA VAL A 45 -0.37 6.22 0.45
C VAL A 45 -1.01 5.45 1.60
N GLY A 46 -1.76 4.42 1.25
CA GLY A 46 -2.35 3.47 2.19
C GLY A 46 -1.57 2.17 2.17
N VAL A 47 -1.29 1.59 3.33
CA VAL A 47 -0.57 0.31 3.44
C VAL A 47 -1.32 -0.65 4.34
N ALA A 48 -1.45 -1.90 3.90
CA ALA A 48 -1.98 -2.99 4.70
C ALA A 48 -1.15 -4.26 4.48
N TYR A 49 -1.15 -5.15 5.48
CA TYR A 49 -0.49 -6.45 5.40
C TYR A 49 -1.53 -7.56 5.41
N ALA A 50 -1.52 -8.41 4.39
CA ALA A 50 -2.48 -9.50 4.19
C ALA A 50 -1.77 -10.86 4.35
N PRO A 51 -1.78 -11.49 5.53
CA PRO A 51 -1.10 -12.76 5.75
C PRO A 51 -1.83 -13.97 5.15
N ASP A 52 -3.11 -13.84 4.79
CA ASP A 52 -4.00 -14.93 4.37
C ASP A 52 -4.28 -14.97 2.85
N THR A 53 -3.50 -14.23 2.05
CA THR A 53 -3.68 -14.16 0.59
C THR A 53 -3.40 -15.51 -0.11
N PRO A 54 -4.23 -15.92 -1.09
CA PRO A 54 -3.93 -17.04 -1.98
C PRO A 54 -2.60 -16.81 -2.72
N GLY A 55 -1.58 -17.61 -2.39
CA GLY A 55 -0.20 -17.43 -2.87
C GLY A 55 0.78 -16.92 -1.82
N GLY A 56 0.36 -16.81 -0.56
CA GLY A 56 1.20 -16.44 0.58
C GLY A 56 1.03 -14.98 0.99
N PRO A 57 1.66 -14.56 2.11
CA PRO A 57 1.50 -13.20 2.64
C PRO A 57 1.87 -12.12 1.64
N ALA A 58 1.06 -11.06 1.57
CA ALA A 58 1.25 -9.94 0.67
C ALA A 58 1.14 -8.59 1.39
N TRP A 59 1.79 -7.57 0.81
CA TRP A 59 1.46 -6.19 1.12
C TRP A 59 0.43 -5.67 0.14
N MET A 60 -0.52 -4.89 0.64
CA MET A 60 -1.45 -4.12 -0.17
C MET A 60 -1.09 -2.66 -0.04
N ILE A 61 -0.78 -2.01 -1.16
CA ILE A 61 -0.43 -0.59 -1.20
C ILE A 61 -1.48 0.13 -2.05
N ALA A 62 -2.14 1.11 -1.45
CA ALA A 62 -3.13 1.95 -2.08
C ALA A 62 -2.54 3.34 -2.31
N PHE A 63 -2.82 3.93 -3.47
CA PHE A 63 -2.46 5.29 -3.78
C PHE A 63 -3.72 6.09 -4.06
N ASP A 64 -3.89 7.21 -3.36
CA ASP A 64 -5.01 8.13 -3.60
C ASP A 64 -4.70 9.04 -4.80
N THR A 65 -5.44 8.85 -5.89
CA THR A 65 -5.25 9.59 -7.15
C THR A 65 -5.91 10.97 -7.13
N ARG A 66 -6.65 11.32 -6.09
CA ARG A 66 -7.29 12.66 -5.98
C ARG A 66 -6.27 13.78 -5.81
N VAL A 67 -5.12 13.47 -5.21
CA VAL A 67 -4.09 14.46 -4.86
C VAL A 67 -3.12 14.67 -6.03
N ALA A 68 -2.58 13.59 -6.58
CA ALA A 68 -1.55 13.64 -7.61
C ALA A 68 -2.09 13.47 -9.04
N GLY A 69 -3.36 13.12 -9.21
CA GLY A 69 -3.87 12.60 -10.47
C GLY A 69 -3.40 11.16 -10.67
N ARG A 70 -2.67 10.87 -11.76
CA ARG A 70 -2.20 9.50 -12.05
C ARG A 70 -0.92 9.18 -11.30
N VAL A 71 -0.82 7.95 -10.82
CA VAL A 71 0.41 7.42 -10.22
C VAL A 71 1.23 6.72 -11.31
N SER A 72 2.48 7.13 -11.44
CA SER A 72 3.43 6.54 -12.37
C SER A 72 3.96 5.20 -11.86
N ARG A 73 4.44 4.34 -12.77
CA ARG A 73 5.11 3.08 -12.40
C ARG A 73 6.38 3.32 -11.58
N GLY A 74 7.04 4.47 -11.74
CA GLY A 74 8.22 4.86 -10.98
C GLY A 74 7.89 5.13 -9.52
N GLU A 75 6.82 5.89 -9.25
CA GLU A 75 6.31 6.13 -7.89
C GLU A 75 5.87 4.83 -7.23
N ILE A 76 5.12 3.99 -7.96
CA ILE A 76 4.72 2.67 -7.45
C ILE A 76 5.95 1.87 -7.03
N ARG A 77 6.96 1.78 -7.91
CA ARG A 77 8.20 1.07 -7.61
C ARG A 77 8.88 1.65 -6.37
N ALA A 78 9.06 2.97 -6.29
CA ALA A 78 9.72 3.60 -5.16
C ALA A 78 9.06 3.22 -3.83
N VAL A 79 7.72 3.26 -3.77
CA VAL A 79 6.98 2.86 -2.56
C VAL A 79 7.07 1.36 -2.29
N VAL A 80 6.95 0.51 -3.32
CA VAL A 80 7.11 -0.95 -3.18
C VAL A 80 8.48 -1.31 -2.60
N GLU A 81 9.55 -0.67 -3.06
CA GLU A 81 10.91 -0.93 -2.59
C GLU A 81 11.08 -0.61 -1.10
N LEU A 82 10.37 0.41 -0.59
CA LEU A 82 10.39 0.73 0.84
C LEU A 82 9.76 -0.37 1.70
N PHE A 83 8.66 -0.98 1.27
CA PHE A 83 7.91 -1.95 2.08
C PHE A 83 8.34 -3.40 1.89
N ALA A 84 8.84 -3.76 0.70
CA ALA A 84 9.11 -5.14 0.32
C ALA A 84 10.51 -5.35 -0.28
N GLY A 85 11.30 -4.29 -0.44
CA GLY A 85 12.65 -4.35 -0.98
C GLY A 85 12.72 -4.32 -2.52
N ARG A 86 13.94 -4.11 -3.05
CA ARG A 86 14.21 -3.90 -4.49
C ARG A 86 13.77 -5.03 -5.42
N SER A 87 13.72 -6.25 -4.90
CA SER A 87 13.39 -7.44 -5.67
C SER A 87 11.90 -7.75 -5.68
N ALA A 88 11.10 -7.00 -4.91
CA ALA A 88 9.67 -7.27 -4.76
C ALA A 88 8.94 -7.16 -6.10
N ARG A 89 8.01 -8.09 -6.29
CA ARG A 89 7.09 -8.08 -7.44
C ARG A 89 5.74 -7.57 -7.00
N TRP A 90 5.10 -6.79 -7.86
CA TRP A 90 3.75 -6.31 -7.63
C TRP A 90 2.87 -6.50 -8.86
N GLU A 91 1.57 -6.58 -8.62
CA GLU A 91 0.51 -6.66 -9.61
C GLU A 91 -0.60 -5.68 -9.22
N ASP A 92 -1.41 -5.28 -10.20
CA ASP A 92 -2.60 -4.49 -9.91
C ASP A 92 -3.57 -5.35 -9.08
N ALA A 93 -4.04 -4.80 -7.97
CA ALA A 93 -5.03 -5.46 -7.14
C ALA A 93 -6.44 -5.09 -7.63
N PRO A 94 -7.38 -6.04 -7.67
CA PRO A 94 -8.76 -5.72 -7.99
C PRO A 94 -9.31 -4.74 -6.95
N ILE A 95 -9.68 -3.55 -7.41
CA ILE A 95 -10.41 -2.58 -6.60
C ILE A 95 -11.87 -3.00 -6.68
N ALA A 96 -12.51 -3.30 -5.54
CA ALA A 96 -13.96 -3.41 -5.52
C ALA A 96 -14.54 -2.06 -5.99
N ASP A 97 -15.59 -2.06 -6.83
CA ASP A 97 -16.20 -0.91 -7.56
C ASP A 97 -16.49 0.37 -6.74
N VAL A 98 -16.25 0.35 -5.43
CA VAL A 98 -16.50 1.40 -4.45
C VAL A 98 -15.40 2.47 -4.32
N ALA A 99 -14.25 2.35 -5.00
CA ALA A 99 -13.14 3.31 -4.85
C ALA A 99 -12.39 3.65 -6.17
N PRO A 100 -13.04 4.32 -7.15
CA PRO A 100 -12.45 4.61 -8.47
C PRO A 100 -11.24 5.56 -8.45
N TYR A 101 -11.01 6.22 -7.31
CA TYR A 101 -9.91 7.17 -7.08
C TYR A 101 -8.74 6.54 -6.31
N LEU A 102 -8.76 5.22 -6.12
CA LEU A 102 -7.61 4.50 -5.58
C LEU A 102 -6.95 3.73 -6.70
N THR A 103 -5.62 3.70 -6.70
CA THR A 103 -4.85 2.67 -7.40
C THR A 103 -4.34 1.72 -6.34
N MET A 104 -4.77 0.45 -6.39
CA MET A 104 -4.33 -0.57 -5.44
C MET A 104 -3.40 -1.55 -6.13
N ILE A 105 -2.31 -1.88 -5.44
CA ILE A 105 -1.37 -2.90 -5.87
C ILE A 105 -1.20 -3.94 -4.78
N ARG A 106 -1.01 -5.18 -5.21
CA ARG A 106 -0.60 -6.28 -4.35
C ARG A 106 0.88 -6.53 -4.58
N VAL A 107 1.66 -6.52 -3.50
CA VAL A 107 3.10 -6.81 -3.51
C VAL A 107 3.32 -8.16 -2.86
N ARG A 108 3.99 -9.06 -3.58
CA ARG A 108 4.35 -10.37 -3.04
C ARG A 108 5.77 -10.29 -2.49
N ALA A 109 5.93 -10.66 -1.23
CA ALA A 109 7.25 -10.96 -0.69
C ALA A 109 7.77 -12.21 -1.42
N ILE A 110 9.00 -12.14 -1.94
CA ILE A 110 9.70 -13.31 -2.51
C ILE A 110 10.42 -14.03 -1.38
#